data_AF-A0A358XTD0-F1
#
_entry.id   AF-A0A358XTD0-F1
#
_cell.length_a   1.000
_cell.length_b   1.000
_cell.length_c   1.000
_cell.angle_alpha   90.00
_cell.angle_beta   90.00
_cell.angle_gamma   90.00
#
_symmetry.space_group_name_H-M   'P 1'
#
loop_
_entity.id
_entity.type
_entity.pdbx_description
1 polymer ?
#
loop_
_entity_poly.entity_id
_entity_poly.type
_entity_poly.pdbx_seq_one_letter_code
_entity_poly.pdbx_strand_id
1 'polypeptide(L)'
;MALYYFKPRRAFDFDPHPFKLGTIMGLKRGYEDNHFLLKIYGMKEKSFDDYYRYHLKYYLSAGDRTEKEFFSHLWYIVSTRIDYFNHQNPFSKKHPLYVSNIKKLSGFLDFLSPKDRWNVRPNDILLKEKDELIAKLQEENKKLSDFTIMR
;
A
#
# COMPACT_ATOMS: atom_id res chain seq x y z
N MET A 1 -22.29 -4.88 -9.55
CA MET A 1 -22.27 -3.88 -8.46
C MET A 1 -20.97 -3.07 -8.56
N ALA A 2 -20.99 -1.76 -8.34
CA ALA A 2 -19.74 -0.99 -8.27
C ALA A 2 -18.97 -1.39 -6.99
N LEU A 3 -17.74 -1.88 -7.14
CA LEU A 3 -16.87 -2.23 -6.03
C LEU A 3 -16.36 -0.94 -5.36
N TYR A 4 -17.03 -0.52 -4.29
CA TYR A 4 -16.55 0.57 -3.45
C TYR A 4 -15.49 0.04 -2.48
N TYR A 5 -14.21 0.20 -2.82
CA TYR A 5 -13.07 -0.16 -1.97
C TYR A 5 -12.96 0.72 -0.73
N PHE A 6 -13.34 2.00 -0.83
CA PHE A 6 -13.07 2.98 0.22
C PHE A 6 -14.33 3.64 0.76
N LYS A 7 -14.32 3.93 2.06
CA LYS A 7 -15.40 4.63 2.75
C LYS A 7 -15.49 6.09 2.29
N PRO A 8 -16.60 6.49 1.63
CA PRO A 8 -16.77 7.87 1.17
C PRO A 8 -17.19 8.79 2.32
N ARG A 9 -16.84 10.08 2.17
CA ARG A 9 -17.43 11.20 2.91
C ARG A 9 -18.82 11.46 2.36
N ARG A 10 -19.80 11.64 3.26
CA ARG A 10 -21.14 12.10 2.88
C ARG A 10 -21.07 13.60 2.55
N ALA A 11 -21.86 14.04 1.58
CA ALA A 11 -21.97 15.47 1.29
C ALA A 11 -22.43 16.22 2.55
N PHE A 12 -21.86 17.40 2.79
CA PHE A 12 -22.12 18.27 3.93
C PHE A 12 -21.82 17.64 5.31
N ASP A 13 -20.98 16.61 5.36
CA ASP A 13 -20.43 16.07 6.60
C ASP A 13 -19.30 17.00 7.10
N PHE A 14 -19.60 17.90 8.05
CA PHE A 14 -18.66 18.93 8.54
C PHE A 14 -17.62 18.42 9.53
N ASP A 15 -17.85 17.26 10.15
CA ASP A 15 -16.89 16.59 11.04
C ASP A 15 -16.63 15.14 10.57
N PRO A 16 -16.03 14.97 9.38
CA PRO A 16 -15.76 13.66 8.86
C PRO A 16 -14.59 13.03 9.61
N HIS A 17 -14.69 11.73 9.92
CA HIS A 17 -13.53 10.95 10.33
C HIS A 17 -12.34 11.22 9.39
N PRO A 18 -11.11 11.42 9.89
CA PRO A 18 -9.97 11.92 9.11
C PRO A 18 -9.63 11.07 7.88
N PHE A 19 -10.03 9.79 7.88
CA PHE A 19 -9.80 8.83 6.81
C PHE A 19 -10.92 8.73 5.77
N LYS A 20 -12.07 9.40 5.95
CA LYS A 20 -13.11 9.41 4.89
C LYS A 20 -12.58 10.08 3.62
N LEU A 21 -12.94 9.54 2.47
CA LEU A 21 -12.51 10.05 1.16
C LEU A 21 -13.53 10.99 0.55
N GLY A 22 -13.05 12.04 -0.12
CA GLY A 22 -13.90 13.01 -0.79
C GLY A 22 -13.78 14.42 -0.20
N THR A 23 -14.60 15.32 -0.74
CA THR A 23 -14.66 16.74 -0.35
C THR A 23 -15.91 17.00 0.47
N ILE A 24 -16.18 18.28 0.79
CA ILE A 24 -17.45 18.67 1.42
C ILE A 24 -18.66 18.34 0.53
N MET A 25 -18.48 18.24 -0.79
CA MET A 25 -19.51 17.80 -1.74
C MET A 25 -19.59 16.27 -1.87
N GLY A 26 -18.90 15.52 -1.01
CA GLY A 26 -18.80 14.06 -1.07
C GLY A 26 -17.68 13.56 -1.99
N LEU A 27 -17.73 12.27 -2.31
CA LEU A 27 -16.77 11.58 -3.17
C LEU A 27 -17.34 11.41 -4.58
N LYS A 28 -16.65 11.97 -5.58
CA LYS A 28 -17.02 11.79 -6.99
C LYS A 28 -16.64 10.38 -7.43
N ARG A 29 -17.57 9.72 -8.13
CA ARG A 29 -17.35 8.38 -8.71
C ARG A 29 -16.16 8.42 -9.69
N GLY A 30 -15.28 7.43 -9.60
CA GLY A 30 -14.06 7.33 -10.40
C GLY A 30 -12.84 8.09 -9.83
N TYR A 31 -13.00 8.80 -8.71
CA TYR A 31 -11.90 9.51 -8.04
C TYR A 31 -11.52 8.90 -6.69
N GLU A 32 -12.08 7.74 -6.34
CA GLU A 32 -11.88 7.07 -5.06
C GLU A 32 -10.39 6.79 -4.81
N ASP A 33 -9.70 6.18 -5.78
CA ASP A 33 -8.27 5.88 -5.70
C ASP A 33 -7.42 7.15 -5.57
N ASN A 34 -7.77 8.20 -6.31
CA ASN A 34 -7.09 9.49 -6.25
C ASN A 34 -7.20 10.11 -4.85
N HIS A 35 -8.40 10.08 -4.25
CA HIS A 35 -8.60 10.58 -2.89
C HIS A 35 -7.89 9.72 -1.86
N PHE A 36 -7.81 8.40 -2.08
CA PHE A 36 -7.10 7.49 -1.19
C PHE A 36 -5.60 7.82 -1.16
N LEU A 37 -4.99 7.94 -2.34
CA LEU A 37 -3.58 8.27 -2.50
C LEU A 37 -3.26 9.68 -1.98
N LEU A 38 -4.16 10.64 -2.18
CA LEU A 38 -4.01 12.01 -1.68
C LEU A 38 -3.84 12.06 -0.15
N LYS A 39 -4.54 11.18 0.59
CA LYS A 39 -4.38 11.08 2.05
C LYS A 39 -3.01 10.56 2.44
N ILE A 40 -2.46 9.59 1.71
CA ILE A 40 -1.13 9.00 1.97
C ILE A 40 -0.05 10.08 1.92
N TYR A 41 -0.09 10.97 0.92
CA TYR A 41 0.91 12.04 0.77
C TYR A 41 1.02 12.92 2.02
N GLY A 42 -0.12 13.22 2.65
CA GLY A 42 -0.20 14.12 3.80
C GLY A 42 -0.09 13.45 5.16
N MET A 43 -0.11 12.12 5.25
CA MET A 43 -0.16 11.43 6.54
C MET A 43 1.21 10.93 7.03
N LYS A 44 1.26 10.62 8.33
CA LYS A 44 2.42 10.01 8.99
C LYS A 44 2.33 8.49 8.87
N GLU A 45 3.46 7.83 8.74
CA GLU A 45 3.55 6.37 8.55
C GLU A 45 2.87 5.59 9.69
N LYS A 46 2.98 6.10 10.93
CA LYS A 46 2.28 5.54 12.10
C LYS A 46 0.75 5.44 11.94
N SER A 47 0.16 6.19 11.01
CA SER A 47 -1.28 6.18 10.73
C SER A 47 -1.67 5.27 9.57
N PHE A 48 -0.71 4.64 8.88
CA PHE A 48 -0.99 3.77 7.73
C PHE A 48 -1.84 2.55 8.12
N ASP A 49 -1.55 1.96 9.28
CA ASP A 49 -2.26 0.77 9.74
C ASP A 49 -3.72 1.06 10.11
N ASP A 50 -3.97 2.14 10.85
CA ASP A 50 -5.33 2.60 11.15
C ASP A 50 -6.09 2.96 9.86
N TYR A 51 -5.40 3.59 8.91
CA TYR A 51 -5.99 3.97 7.63
C TYR A 51 -6.38 2.76 6.78
N TYR A 52 -5.48 1.78 6.67
CA TYR A 52 -5.73 0.50 6.02
C TYR A 52 -6.92 -0.21 6.65
N ARG A 53 -6.92 -0.39 7.98
CA ARG A 53 -7.99 -1.08 8.71
C ARG A 53 -9.34 -0.37 8.58
N TYR A 54 -9.34 0.96 8.58
CA TYR A 54 -10.57 1.76 8.42
C TYR A 54 -11.28 1.46 7.10
N HIS A 55 -10.50 1.41 6.02
CA HIS A 55 -11.02 1.13 4.68
C HIS A 55 -11.32 -0.35 4.49
N LEU A 56 -10.49 -1.26 5.01
CA LEU A 56 -10.75 -2.69 4.97
C LEU A 56 -12.06 -3.04 5.69
N LYS A 57 -12.28 -2.52 6.90
CA LYS A 57 -13.53 -2.73 7.65
C LYS A 57 -14.75 -2.27 6.86
N TYR A 58 -14.65 -1.14 6.16
CA TYR A 58 -15.72 -0.67 5.29
C TYR A 58 -15.91 -1.60 4.09
N TYR A 59 -14.82 -2.00 3.43
CA TYR A 59 -14.88 -2.86 2.26
C TYR A 59 -15.55 -4.19 2.58
N LEU A 60 -15.13 -4.86 3.66
CA LEU A 60 -15.67 -6.14 4.13
C LEU A 60 -17.10 -6.04 4.69
N SER A 61 -17.62 -4.84 4.96
CA SER A 61 -19.00 -4.68 5.45
C SER A 61 -20.07 -4.94 4.39
N ALA A 62 -19.68 -4.98 3.11
CA ALA A 62 -20.51 -5.49 2.04
C ALA A 62 -20.19 -6.98 1.83
N GLY A 63 -21.22 -7.83 1.83
CA GLY A 63 -21.06 -9.28 1.66
C GLY A 63 -20.30 -9.66 0.39
N ASP A 64 -19.74 -10.87 0.37
CA ASP A 64 -19.00 -11.49 -0.74
C ASP A 64 -17.66 -10.82 -1.12
N ARG A 65 -17.05 -10.08 -0.19
CA ARG A 65 -15.78 -9.38 -0.40
C ARG A 65 -14.67 -9.94 0.48
N THR A 66 -13.45 -10.00 -0.06
CA THR A 66 -12.31 -10.59 0.64
C THR A 66 -11.19 -9.60 0.92
N GLU A 67 -10.44 -9.82 2.01
CA GLU A 67 -9.25 -9.02 2.30
C GLU A 67 -8.21 -9.09 1.18
N LYS A 68 -8.10 -10.24 0.50
CA LYS A 68 -7.23 -10.44 -0.66
C LYS A 68 -7.52 -9.44 -1.77
N GLU A 69 -8.78 -9.30 -2.17
CA GLU A 69 -9.17 -8.36 -3.25
C GLU A 69 -8.86 -6.92 -2.85
N PHE A 70 -9.15 -6.56 -1.61
CA PHE A 70 -8.83 -5.22 -1.09
C PHE A 70 -7.34 -4.95 -1.10
N PHE A 71 -6.54 -5.90 -0.59
CA PHE A 71 -5.09 -5.82 -0.58
C PHE A 71 -4.52 -5.71 -2.00
N SER A 72 -5.02 -6.52 -2.94
CA SER A 72 -4.59 -6.48 -4.34
C SER A 72 -4.90 -5.15 -5.00
N HIS A 73 -6.09 -4.61 -4.77
CA HIS A 73 -6.44 -3.28 -5.28
C HIS A 73 -5.51 -2.21 -4.72
N LEU A 74 -5.26 -2.22 -3.41
CA LEU A 74 -4.34 -1.26 -2.78
C LEU A 74 -2.93 -1.35 -3.36
N TRP A 75 -2.38 -2.56 -3.47
CA TRP A 75 -1.06 -2.77 -4.04
C TRP A 75 -0.99 -2.19 -5.45
N TYR A 76 -1.97 -2.55 -6.29
CA TYR A 76 -2.07 -2.10 -7.68
C TYR A 76 -2.14 -0.57 -7.82
N ILE A 77 -3.03 0.11 -7.09
CA ILE A 77 -3.19 1.56 -7.27
C ILE A 77 -1.97 2.35 -6.77
N VAL A 78 -1.28 1.83 -5.74
CA VAL A 78 -0.10 2.48 -5.17
C VAL A 78 1.09 2.28 -6.09
N SER A 79 1.36 1.05 -6.55
CA SER A 79 2.44 0.77 -7.50
C SER A 79 2.25 1.52 -8.82
N THR A 80 1.04 1.49 -9.38
CA THR A 80 0.70 2.22 -10.61
C THR A 80 0.93 3.73 -10.46
N ARG A 81 0.67 4.29 -9.28
CA ARG A 81 0.90 5.72 -9.03
C ARG A 81 2.39 6.06 -8.91
N ILE A 82 3.19 5.17 -8.30
CA ILE A 82 4.65 5.31 -8.27
C ILE A 82 5.19 5.29 -9.71
N ASP A 83 4.76 4.32 -10.51
CA ASP A 83 5.16 4.21 -11.91
C ASP A 83 4.76 5.46 -12.70
N TYR A 84 3.54 5.96 -12.51
CA TYR A 84 3.10 7.22 -13.11
C TYR A 84 4.06 8.37 -12.79
N PHE A 85 4.49 8.52 -11.54
CA PHE A 85 5.42 9.58 -11.13
C PHE A 85 6.83 9.37 -11.68
N ASN A 86 7.32 8.13 -11.73
CA ASN A 86 8.62 7.78 -12.31
C ASN A 86 8.73 8.12 -13.80
N HIS A 87 7.62 8.03 -14.53
CA HIS A 87 7.57 8.37 -15.96
C HIS A 87 7.31 9.86 -16.23
N GLN A 88 7.21 10.71 -15.19
CA GLN A 88 7.06 12.15 -15.40
C GLN A 88 8.39 12.82 -15.75
N ASN A 89 8.31 13.94 -16.48
CA ASN A 89 9.49 14.72 -16.84
C ASN A 89 10.29 15.19 -15.59
N PRO A 90 11.57 14.79 -15.43
CA PRO A 90 12.39 15.16 -14.29
C PRO A 90 12.78 16.65 -14.25
N PHE A 91 12.70 17.35 -15.38
CA PHE A 91 12.98 18.79 -15.46
C PHE A 91 11.74 19.67 -15.20
N SER A 92 10.60 19.06 -14.85
CA SER A 92 9.41 19.81 -14.46
C SER A 92 9.58 20.47 -13.10
N LYS A 93 9.02 21.68 -12.92
CA LYS A 93 8.93 22.34 -11.60
C LYS A 93 8.18 21.48 -10.55
N LYS A 94 7.38 20.51 -10.99
CA LYS A 94 6.66 19.56 -10.11
C LYS A 94 7.50 18.35 -9.72
N HIS A 95 8.69 18.15 -10.30
CA HIS A 95 9.51 16.97 -10.05
C HIS A 95 9.85 16.77 -8.56
N PRO A 96 10.20 17.80 -7.76
CA PRO A 96 10.41 17.62 -6.32
C PRO A 96 9.17 17.08 -5.58
N LEU A 97 7.97 17.51 -6.00
CA LEU A 97 6.71 16.98 -5.47
C LEU A 97 6.52 15.50 -5.85
N TYR A 98 6.87 15.11 -7.08
CA TYR A 98 6.80 13.70 -7.50
C TYR A 98 7.74 12.82 -6.67
N VAL A 99 8.98 13.25 -6.46
CA VAL A 99 9.95 12.54 -5.60
C VAL A 99 9.42 12.38 -4.17
N SER A 100 8.86 13.45 -3.59
CA SER A 100 8.25 13.39 -2.25
C SER A 100 7.05 12.43 -2.21
N ASN A 101 6.19 12.45 -3.23
CA ASN A 101 5.04 11.55 -3.31
C ASN A 101 5.45 10.10 -3.50
N ILE A 102 6.46 9.81 -4.34
CA ILE A 102 7.03 8.47 -4.51
C ILE A 102 7.51 7.96 -3.15
N LYS A 103 8.29 8.75 -2.39
CA LYS A 103 8.75 8.34 -1.06
C LYS A 103 7.60 7.96 -0.11
N LYS A 104 6.52 8.74 -0.12
CA LYS A 104 5.32 8.45 0.69
C LYS A 104 4.60 7.17 0.27
N LEU A 105 4.49 6.94 -1.04
CA LEU A 105 3.85 5.74 -1.58
C LEU A 105 4.70 4.49 -1.38
N SER A 106 6.02 4.58 -1.56
CA SER A 106 6.97 3.51 -1.26
C SER A 106 6.89 3.13 0.21
N GLY A 107 6.91 4.10 1.14
CA GLY A 107 6.73 3.80 2.56
C GLY A 107 5.38 3.14 2.88
N PHE A 108 4.33 3.42 2.10
CA PHE A 108 3.05 2.72 2.23
C PHE A 108 3.13 1.27 1.70
N LEU A 109 3.84 1.01 0.59
CA LEU A 109 4.12 -0.35 0.12
C LEU A 109 4.99 -1.14 1.10
N ASP A 110 5.98 -0.51 1.74
CA ASP A 110 6.81 -1.14 2.77
C ASP A 110 5.95 -1.57 3.96
N PHE A 111 4.99 -0.73 4.35
CA PHE A 111 3.98 -1.06 5.36
C PHE A 111 3.06 -2.23 4.92
N LEU A 112 2.67 -2.29 3.65
CA LEU A 112 1.80 -3.36 3.13
C LEU A 112 2.53 -4.69 2.95
N SER A 113 3.81 -4.66 2.59
CA SER A 113 4.63 -5.82 2.26
C SER A 113 4.55 -6.97 3.27
N PRO A 114 4.76 -6.76 4.59
CA PRO A 114 4.66 -7.84 5.58
C PRO A 114 3.25 -8.39 5.78
N LYS A 115 2.22 -7.76 5.21
CA LYS A 115 0.83 -8.23 5.26
C LYS A 115 0.43 -9.06 4.04
N ASP A 116 1.29 -9.15 3.02
CA ASP A 116 1.01 -9.96 1.82
C ASP A 116 1.07 -11.46 2.12
N ARG A 117 -0.08 -12.05 2.42
CA ARG A 117 -0.23 -13.50 2.61
C ARG A 117 -0.63 -14.22 1.33
N TRP A 118 -0.85 -13.49 0.24
CA TRP A 118 -1.41 -14.01 -1.00
C TRP A 118 -0.45 -13.95 -2.18
N ASN A 119 0.79 -13.51 -1.96
CA ASN A 119 1.81 -13.32 -2.99
C ASN A 119 1.30 -12.40 -4.13
N VAL A 120 0.64 -11.30 -3.77
CA VAL A 120 0.12 -10.34 -4.75
C VAL A 120 1.25 -9.53 -5.39
N ARG A 121 2.37 -9.41 -4.68
CA ARG A 121 3.52 -8.64 -5.14
C ARG A 121 4.11 -9.24 -6.42
N PRO A 122 4.66 -8.41 -7.32
CA PRO A 122 5.37 -8.88 -8.50
C PRO A 122 6.40 -9.98 -8.16
N ASN A 123 6.46 -11.01 -9.01
CA ASN A 123 7.29 -12.19 -8.78
C ASN A 123 8.77 -11.84 -8.63
N ASP A 124 9.27 -10.83 -9.35
CA ASP A 124 10.65 -10.35 -9.24
C ASP A 124 10.99 -9.83 -7.83
N ILE A 125 10.07 -9.11 -7.19
CA ILE A 125 10.21 -8.64 -5.80
C ILE A 125 10.18 -9.85 -4.84
N LEU A 126 9.22 -10.75 -5.04
CA LEU A 126 9.07 -11.95 -4.22
C LEU A 126 10.27 -12.90 -4.33
N LEU A 127 10.82 -13.05 -5.54
CA LEU A 127 11.98 -13.89 -5.82
C LEU A 127 13.22 -13.32 -5.14
N LYS A 128 13.45 -12.00 -5.23
CA LYS A 128 14.58 -11.34 -4.57
C LYS A 128 14.53 -11.52 -3.04
N GLU A 129 13.37 -11.28 -2.41
CA GLU A 129 13.21 -11.50 -0.97
C GLU A 129 13.43 -12.96 -0.57
N LYS A 130 12.95 -13.91 -1.38
CA LYS A 130 13.15 -15.34 -1.15
C LYS A 130 14.62 -15.73 -1.31
N ASP A 131 15.32 -15.21 -2.31
CA ASP A 131 16.75 -15.44 -2.52
C ASP A 131 17.59 -14.89 -1.37
N GLU A 132 17.27 -13.70 -0.86
CA GLU A 132 17.90 -13.12 0.34
C GLU A 132 17.66 -13.99 1.58
N LEU A 133 16.44 -14.51 1.77
CA LEU A 133 16.12 -15.42 2.87
C LEU A 133 16.85 -16.77 2.74
N ILE A 134 16.92 -17.33 1.53
CA ILE A 134 17.66 -18.57 1.24
C ILE A 134 19.14 -18.36 1.57
N ALA A 135 19.75 -17.25 1.13
CA ALA A 135 21.14 -16.95 1.42
C ALA A 135 21.40 -16.87 2.93
N LYS A 136 20.52 -16.21 3.69
CA LYS A 136 20.62 -16.12 5.15
C LYS A 136 20.49 -17.49 5.82
N LEU A 137 19.49 -18.29 5.44
CA LEU A 137 19.28 -19.63 6.00
C LEU A 137 20.43 -20.59 5.66
N GLN A 138 21.01 -20.47 4.46
CA GLN A 138 22.21 -21.23 4.08
C GLN A 138 23.42 -20.85 4.93
N GLU A 139 23.59 -19.56 5.23
CA GLU A 139 24.65 -19.10 6.12
C GLU A 139 24.47 -19.62 7.56
N GLU A 140 23.25 -19.58 8.09
CA GLU A 140 22.92 -20.12 9.42
C GLU A 140 23.16 -21.64 9.47
N ASN A 141 22.69 -22.39 8.47
CA ASN A 141 22.93 -23.83 8.37
C ASN A 141 24.42 -24.18 8.31
N LYS A 142 25.22 -23.39 7.58
CA LYS A 142 26.67 -23.57 7.53
C LYS A 142 27.32 -23.35 8.89
N LYS A 143 26.92 -22.29 9.61
CA LYS A 143 27.43 -22.03 10.97
C LYS A 143 27.06 -23.16 11.94
N LEU A 144 25.84 -23.68 11.85
CA LEU A 144 25.35 -24.82 12.65
C LEU A 144 26.08 -26.11 12.31
N SER A 145 26.32 -26.41 11.02
CA SER A 145 27.08 -27.58 10.61
C SER A 145 28.54 -27.51 11.07
N ASP A 146 29.18 -26.35 10.91
CA ASP A 146 30.57 -26.15 11.32
C ASP A 146 30.73 -26.29 12.85
N PHE A 147 29.77 -25.78 13.62
CA PHE A 147 29.73 -25.98 15.08
C PHE A 147 29.53 -27.45 15.48
N THR A 148 28.73 -28.20 14.72
CA THR A 148 28.49 -29.63 14.98
C THR A 148 29.71 -30.49 14.65
N ILE A 149 30.50 -30.11 13.64
CA ILE A 149 31.73 -30.80 13.24
C ILE A 149 32.90 -30.53 14.22
N MET A 150 32.88 -29.39 14.92
CA MET A 150 33.90 -29.03 15.92
C MET A 150 33.67 -29.63 17.32
N ARG A 151 32.59 -30.40 17.52
CA ARG A 151 32.25 -31.08 18.78
C ARG A 151 32.54 -32.58 18.68
#